data_AF-A0A4Y7U6G1-F1
#
_entry.id   AF-A0A4Y7U6G1-F1
#
_cell.length_a   1.000
_cell.length_b   1.000
_cell.length_c   1.000
_cell.angle_alpha   90.00
_cell.angle_beta   90.00
_cell.angle_gamma   90.00
#
_symmetry.space_group_name_H-M   'P 1'
#
loop_
_entity.id
_entity.type
_entity.pdbx_description
1 polymer ?
#
loop_
_entity_poly.entity_id
_entity_poly.type
_entity_poly.pdbx_seq_one_letter_code
_entity_poly.pdbx_strand_id
1 'polypeptide(L)'
;LLSIEGKKFFCYTNRKNSHHYIEKNIIPNLSGDVECVFLEGKNLKTEYIQEYISHMVAAISDRKGFPYVIKINNGKAVDKSMNNEFYTFKSQNKSPEDLLILINSSFDNLKSSL
;
A
#
# COMPACT_ATOMS: atom_id res chain seq x y z
N LEU A 1 10.67 19.93 11.20
CA LEU A 1 10.62 18.72 10.35
C LEU A 1 9.19 18.23 10.33
N LEU A 2 8.60 17.97 9.16
CA LEU A 2 7.33 17.26 9.05
C LEU A 2 7.55 15.81 9.51
N SER A 3 6.93 15.42 10.63
CA SER A 3 6.91 14.03 11.06
C SER A 3 5.92 13.26 10.20
N ILE A 4 6.34 12.10 9.68
CA ILE A 4 5.47 11.14 8.98
C ILE A 4 4.98 10.02 9.90
N GLU A 5 5.21 10.16 11.20
CA GLU A 5 4.77 9.19 12.22
C GLU A 5 3.26 8.95 12.15
N GLY A 6 2.84 7.69 12.22
CA GLY A 6 1.44 7.29 12.15
C GLY A 6 0.83 7.30 10.74
N LYS A 7 1.53 7.83 9.72
CA LYS A 7 1.03 7.83 8.35
C LYS A 7 0.86 6.41 7.80
N LYS A 8 -0.18 6.23 6.99
CA LYS A 8 -0.51 5.00 6.28
C LYS A 8 -0.34 5.24 4.79
N PHE A 9 0.33 4.32 4.12
CA PHE A 9 0.55 4.36 2.69
C PHE A 9 -0.01 3.09 2.04
N PHE A 10 -0.80 3.27 1.00
CA PHE A 10 -1.18 2.20 0.08
C PHE A 10 -0.36 2.34 -1.20
N CYS A 11 0.55 1.40 -1.43
CA CYS A 11 1.48 1.44 -2.55
C CYS A 11 1.05 0.46 -3.65
N TYR A 12 1.03 0.91 -4.90
CA TYR A 12 0.65 0.11 -6.06
C TYR A 12 1.44 0.49 -7.31
N THR A 13 1.37 -0.36 -8.35
CA THR A 13 2.18 -0.21 -9.57
C THR A 13 1.34 -0.17 -10.84
N ASN A 14 1.97 0.18 -11.96
CA ASN A 14 1.39 0.19 -13.31
C ASN A 14 1.17 -1.21 -13.92
N ARG A 15 1.22 -2.30 -13.14
CA ARG A 15 0.92 -3.65 -13.66
C ARG A 15 -0.50 -3.68 -14.21
N LYS A 16 -0.64 -3.90 -15.53
CA LYS A 16 -1.92 -3.82 -16.29
C LYS A 16 -3.13 -4.41 -15.57
N ASN A 17 -2.97 -5.59 -14.99
CA ASN A 17 -4.08 -6.33 -14.37
C ASN A 17 -4.50 -5.81 -13.00
N SER A 18 -3.61 -5.14 -12.24
CA SER A 18 -3.94 -4.59 -10.92
C SER A 18 -4.26 -3.10 -10.99
N HIS A 19 -3.55 -2.35 -11.84
CA HIS A 19 -3.63 -0.89 -11.88
C HIS A 19 -5.06 -0.38 -12.15
N HIS A 20 -5.68 -0.81 -13.25
CA HIS A 20 -7.03 -0.35 -13.60
C HIS A 20 -8.08 -0.72 -12.53
N TYR A 21 -7.94 -1.90 -11.92
CA TYR A 21 -8.85 -2.34 -10.88
C TYR A 21 -8.71 -1.50 -9.60
N ILE A 22 -7.48 -1.20 -9.21
CA ILE A 22 -7.17 -0.39 -8.02
C ILE A 22 -7.69 1.03 -8.21
N GLU A 23 -7.36 1.69 -9.32
CA GLU A 23 -7.81 3.06 -9.62
C GLU A 23 -9.33 3.19 -9.64
N LYS A 24 -10.02 2.18 -10.19
CA LYS A 24 -11.47 2.23 -10.35
C LYS A 24 -12.23 1.93 -9.05
N ASN A 25 -11.76 0.95 -8.27
CA ASN A 25 -12.58 0.38 -7.19
C ASN A 25 -12.00 0.62 -5.79
N ILE A 26 -10.67 0.79 -5.67
CA ILE A 26 -9.99 0.87 -4.37
C ILE A 26 -9.69 2.32 -4.01
N ILE A 27 -8.96 3.05 -4.86
CA ILE A 27 -8.52 4.43 -4.56
C ILE A 27 -9.69 5.37 -4.20
N PRO A 28 -10.84 5.37 -4.92
CA PRO A 28 -11.94 6.30 -4.62
C PRO A 28 -12.61 6.06 -3.27
N ASN A 29 -12.46 4.85 -2.72
CA ASN A 29 -13.14 4.40 -1.50
C ASN A 29 -12.16 4.11 -0.37
N LEU A 30 -10.87 4.41 -0.57
CA LEU A 30 -9.86 4.25 0.46
C LEU A 30 -10.10 5.29 1.56
N SER A 31 -9.80 4.92 2.80
CA SER A 31 -9.96 5.84 3.92
C SER A 31 -9.09 7.08 3.74
N GLY A 32 -9.61 8.26 4.09
CA GLY A 32 -8.94 9.55 3.88
C GLY A 32 -7.64 9.73 4.70
N ASP A 33 -7.38 8.87 5.67
CA ASP A 33 -6.12 8.80 6.42
C ASP A 33 -5.04 7.94 5.74
N VAL A 34 -5.35 7.35 4.58
CA VAL A 34 -4.42 6.53 3.79
C VAL A 34 -3.96 7.29 2.56
N GLU A 35 -2.65 7.46 2.46
CA GLU A 35 -2.01 8.13 1.34
C GLU A 35 -1.69 7.12 0.23
N CYS A 36 -2.10 7.44 -1.00
CA CYS A 36 -1.87 6.58 -2.15
C CYS A 36 -0.50 6.89 -2.78
N VAL A 37 0.32 5.85 -2.97
CA VAL A 37 1.63 5.94 -3.60
C VAL A 37 1.63 5.11 -4.88
N PHE A 38 1.67 5.79 -6.02
CA PHE A 38 1.78 5.14 -7.32
C PHE A 38 3.23 5.03 -7.78
N LEU A 39 3.64 3.81 -8.12
CA LEU A 39 4.96 3.48 -8.64
C LEU A 39 4.89 3.11 -10.12
N GLU A 40 5.54 3.92 -10.96
CA GLU A 40 5.72 3.64 -12.37
C GLU A 40 7.18 3.25 -12.64
N GLY A 41 7.45 1.94 -12.68
CA GLY A 41 8.82 1.42 -12.74
C GLY A 41 9.61 1.76 -11.46
N LYS A 42 10.69 2.54 -11.60
CA LYS A 42 11.48 3.06 -10.46
C LYS A 42 11.08 4.49 -10.06
N ASN A 43 10.16 5.11 -10.80
CA ASN A 43 9.78 6.50 -10.58
C ASN A 43 8.55 6.58 -9.68
N LEU A 44 8.65 7.40 -8.65
CA LEU A 44 7.58 7.68 -7.71
C LEU A 44 6.84 8.93 -8.17
N LYS A 45 5.52 8.82 -8.37
CA LYS A 45 4.65 9.97 -8.64
C LYS A 45 3.90 10.30 -7.35
N THR A 46 4.54 11.05 -6.45
CA THR A 46 3.96 11.46 -5.16
C THR A 46 4.46 12.85 -4.79
N GLU A 47 3.66 13.61 -4.05
CA GLU A 47 4.04 14.91 -3.50
C GLU A 47 5.01 14.80 -2.30
N TYR A 48 5.21 13.61 -1.74
CA TYR A 48 6.20 13.35 -0.70
C TYR A 48 7.61 13.31 -1.25
N ILE A 49 8.54 13.75 -0.40
CA ILE A 49 9.99 13.67 -0.60
C ILE A 49 10.33 12.28 -1.13
N GLN A 50 10.70 12.26 -2.41
CA GLN A 50 10.91 11.06 -3.21
C GLN A 50 11.93 10.13 -2.56
N GLU A 51 12.92 10.67 -1.82
CA GLU A 51 13.90 9.87 -1.10
C GLU A 51 13.27 9.00 0.00
N TYR A 52 12.37 9.53 0.83
CA TYR A 52 11.78 8.74 1.93
C TYR A 52 10.94 7.58 1.42
N ILE A 53 10.09 7.84 0.42
CA ILE A 53 9.26 6.79 -0.16
C ILE A 53 10.13 5.77 -0.91
N SER A 54 11.21 6.21 -1.58
CA SER A 54 12.16 5.29 -2.23
C SER A 54 12.84 4.39 -1.21
N HIS A 55 13.31 4.95 -0.09
CA HIS A 55 13.92 4.19 1.00
C HIS A 55 12.91 3.22 1.65
N MET A 56 11.69 3.68 1.90
CA MET A 56 10.61 2.86 2.45
C MET A 56 10.31 1.65 1.55
N VAL A 57 10.12 1.88 0.25
CA VAL A 57 9.84 0.81 -0.72
C VAL A 57 11.05 -0.11 -0.91
N ALA A 58 12.27 0.43 -0.87
CA ALA A 58 13.50 -0.37 -0.95
C ALA A 58 13.73 -1.24 0.30
N ALA A 59 13.21 -0.82 1.46
CA ALA A 59 13.32 -1.54 2.73
C ALA A 59 12.32 -2.71 2.86
N ILE A 60 11.32 -2.81 1.98
CA ILE A 60 10.37 -3.92 1.93
C ILE A 60 11.14 -5.24 1.74
N SER A 61 11.16 -6.04 2.79
CA SER A 61 12.02 -7.22 2.91
C SER A 61 11.41 -8.48 2.27
N ASP A 62 10.09 -8.60 2.28
CA ASP A 62 9.41 -9.83 1.83
C ASP A 62 9.37 -9.98 0.31
N ARG A 63 9.49 -8.86 -0.43
CA ARG A 63 9.42 -8.73 -1.89
C ARG A 63 8.32 -9.57 -2.55
N LYS A 64 7.22 -9.84 -1.85
CA LYS A 64 6.11 -10.69 -2.34
C LYS A 64 5.29 -10.03 -3.43
N GLY A 65 5.53 -8.75 -3.69
CA GLY A 65 4.98 -7.99 -4.82
C GLY A 65 3.83 -7.07 -4.40
N PHE A 66 3.39 -6.23 -5.33
CA PHE A 66 2.37 -5.22 -5.08
C PHE A 66 0.94 -5.79 -5.16
N PRO A 67 -0.03 -5.18 -4.45
CA PRO A 67 0.09 -3.94 -3.66
C PRO A 67 0.68 -4.14 -2.25
N TYR A 68 1.13 -3.06 -1.62
CA TYR A 68 1.59 -3.04 -0.22
C TYR A 68 0.77 -2.07 0.62
N VAL A 69 0.59 -2.43 1.88
CA VAL A 69 0.18 -1.51 2.95
C VAL A 69 1.40 -1.23 3.82
N ILE A 70 1.66 0.04 4.11
CA ILE A 70 2.80 0.47 4.91
C ILE A 70 2.33 1.47 5.96
N LYS A 71 2.83 1.34 7.18
CA LYS A 71 2.58 2.28 8.26
C LYS A 71 3.91 2.73 8.85
N ILE A 72 4.02 4.00 9.20
CA ILE A 72 5.15 4.50 9.98
C ILE A 72 4.83 4.34 11.46
N ASN A 73 5.66 3.59 12.16
CA ASN A 73 5.55 3.41 13.61
C ASN A 73 6.94 3.51 14.25
N ASN A 74 7.08 4.37 15.25
CA ASN A 74 8.34 4.66 15.95
C ASN A 74 9.49 5.00 14.97
N GLY A 75 9.20 5.82 13.94
CA GLY A 75 10.17 6.22 12.93
C GLY A 75 10.60 5.11 11.96
N LYS A 76 9.97 3.93 12.01
CA LYS A 76 10.24 2.81 11.10
C LYS A 76 9.04 2.53 10.21
N ALA A 77 9.30 2.14 8.97
CA ALA A 77 8.27 1.58 8.10
C ALA A 77 8.02 0.12 8.50
N VAL A 78 6.76 -0.19 8.82
CA VAL A 78 6.26 -1.57 8.91
C VAL A 78 5.34 -1.82 7.73
N ASP A 79 5.59 -2.90 6.99
CA ASP A 79 4.93 -3.18 5.73
C ASP A 79 4.40 -4.60 5.64
N LYS A 80 3.42 -4.79 4.76
CA LYS A 80 2.90 -6.10 4.38
C LYS A 80 2.52 -6.08 2.91
N SER A 81 2.99 -7.07 2.15
CA SER A 81 2.47 -7.35 0.82
C SER A 81 1.03 -7.86 0.90
N MET A 82 0.16 -7.26 0.10
CA MET A 82 -1.23 -7.69 -0.13
C MET A 82 -1.38 -8.42 -1.48
N ASN A 83 -0.28 -8.85 -2.11
CA ASN A 83 -0.29 -9.44 -3.44
C ASN A 83 -1.17 -10.71 -3.47
N ASN A 84 -0.88 -11.68 -2.61
CA ASN A 84 -1.61 -12.94 -2.59
C ASN A 84 -3.11 -12.73 -2.33
N GLU A 85 -3.44 -11.90 -1.34
CA GLU A 85 -4.80 -11.54 -1.01
C GLU A 85 -5.49 -10.85 -2.19
N PHE A 86 -4.84 -9.88 -2.84
CA PHE A 86 -5.40 -9.15 -3.98
C PHE A 86 -5.74 -10.08 -5.15
N TYR A 87 -4.80 -10.93 -5.59
CA TYR A 87 -5.05 -11.81 -6.73
C TYR A 87 -6.02 -12.96 -6.38
N THR A 88 -6.04 -13.42 -5.14
CA THR A 88 -7.05 -14.39 -4.66
C THR A 88 -8.45 -13.77 -4.66
N PHE A 89 -8.58 -12.53 -4.18
CA PHE A 89 -9.84 -11.80 -4.21
C PHE A 89 -10.35 -11.61 -5.64
N LYS A 90 -9.44 -11.19 -6.52
CA LYS A 90 -9.74 -10.96 -7.92
C LYS A 90 -10.16 -12.26 -8.64
N SER A 91 -9.49 -13.39 -8.36
CA SER A 91 -9.84 -14.67 -8.99
C SER A 91 -11.18 -15.24 -8.49
N GLN A 92 -11.57 -14.90 -7.26
CA GLN A 92 -12.85 -15.32 -6.66
C GLN A 92 -14.04 -14.43 -7.03
N ASN A 93 -13.85 -13.39 -7.86
CA ASN A 93 -14.88 -12.39 -8.21
C ASN A 93 -15.58 -11.81 -6.97
N LYS A 94 -14.85 -11.67 -5.85
CA LYS A 94 -15.36 -11.04 -4.64
C LYS A 94 -15.59 -9.54 -4.87
N SER A 95 -16.47 -8.97 -4.07
CA SER A 95 -16.81 -7.56 -4.18
C SER A 95 -15.59 -6.69 -3.83
N PRO A 96 -15.40 -5.54 -4.51
CA PRO A 96 -14.33 -4.61 -4.16
C PRO A 96 -14.42 -4.08 -2.72
N GLU A 97 -15.63 -3.99 -2.16
CA GLU A 97 -15.89 -3.56 -0.78
C GLU A 97 -15.24 -4.51 0.23
N ASP A 98 -15.30 -5.82 0.01
CA ASP A 98 -14.63 -6.80 0.88
C ASP A 98 -13.10 -6.62 0.84
N LEU A 99 -12.54 -6.31 -0.34
CA LEU A 99 -11.11 -6.05 -0.47
C LEU A 99 -10.71 -4.74 0.21
N LEU A 100 -11.55 -3.71 0.19
CA LEU A 100 -11.35 -2.47 0.94
C LEU A 100 -11.34 -2.71 2.45
N ILE A 101 -12.28 -3.49 2.97
CA ILE A 101 -12.31 -3.89 4.39
C ILE A 101 -11.01 -4.61 4.76
N LEU A 102 -10.54 -5.51 3.90
CA LEU A 102 -9.29 -6.22 4.11
C LEU A 102 -8.07 -5.28 4.09
N ILE A 103 -8.01 -4.34 3.15
CA ILE A 103 -6.93 -3.34 3.08
C ILE A 103 -6.91 -2.50 4.35
N ASN A 104 -8.06 -1.97 4.77
CA ASN A 104 -8.17 -1.12 5.96
C ASN A 104 -7.75 -1.87 7.23
N SER A 105 -8.29 -3.08 7.44
CA SER A 105 -7.92 -3.92 8.59
C SER A 105 -6.46 -4.40 8.55
N SER A 106 -5.83 -4.45 7.38
CA SER A 106 -4.42 -4.82 7.29
C SER A 106 -3.50 -3.78 7.94
N PHE A 107 -3.86 -2.49 7.91
CA PHE A 107 -3.10 -1.45 8.61
C PHE A 107 -3.11 -1.60 10.13
N ASP A 108 -4.21 -2.09 10.70
CA ASP A 108 -4.32 -2.31 12.15
C ASP A 108 -3.51 -3.53 12.61
N ASN A 109 -3.33 -4.49 11.70
CA ASN A 109 -2.57 -5.72 11.92
C ASN A 109 -1.05 -5.57 11.67
N LEU A 110 -0.59 -4.41 11.19
CA LEU A 110 0.83 -4.09 11.10
C LEU A 110 1.39 -3.87 12.51
N LYS A 111 1.86 -4.95 13.15
CA LYS A 111 2.59 -4.87 14.40
C LYS A 111 4.04 -4.50 14.11
N SER A 112 4.58 -3.56 14.90
CA SER A 112 6.04 -3.47 15.02
C SER A 112 6.53 -4.76 15.65
N SER A 113 7.42 -5.47 14.97
CA SER A 113 8.31 -6.40 15.64
C SER A 113 9.10 -5.60 16.67
N LEU A 114 8.74 -5.78 17.94
CA LEU A 114 9.51 -5.31 19.10
C LEU A 114 10.89 -5.97 19.07
#